data_AF-A0A6P0YXL0-F1
#
_entry.id   AF-A0A6P0YXL0-F1
#
_cell.length_a   1.000
_cell.length_b   1.000
_cell.length_c   1.000
_cell.angle_alpha   90.00
_cell.angle_beta   90.00
_cell.angle_gamma   90.00
#
_symmetry.space_group_name_H-M   'P 1'
#
loop_
_entity.id
_entity.type
_entity.pdbx_description
1 polymer ?
#
loop_
_entity_poly.entity_id
_entity_poly.type
_entity_poly.pdbx_seq_one_letter_code
_entity_poly.pdbx_strand_id
1 'polypeptide(L)'
;MRTTNIALYTESSAQWLNAVLSDMDVFLLDHAANEKKASGVALNLAAHYPDKYDLVAAMIDLSIEELSHYREVFKLIRERQLPPQPDRKDAYVNQLRKLIRKDSRPYFLDRLLIAGIISARG
;
A
#
# COMPACT_ATOMS: atom_id res chain seq x y z
N MET A 1 -8.79 -12.70 14.72
CA MET A 1 -8.87 -11.24 14.50
C MET A 1 -10.22 -10.92 13.87
N ARG A 2 -11.00 -9.98 14.43
CA ARG A 2 -12.16 -9.42 13.73
C ARG A 2 -11.62 -8.45 12.68
N THR A 3 -11.80 -8.74 11.40
CA THR A 3 -11.53 -7.81 10.31
C THR A 3 -12.56 -6.68 10.37
N THR A 4 -12.15 -5.52 10.89
CA THR A 4 -12.95 -4.30 10.73
C THR A 4 -12.80 -3.88 9.27
N ASN A 5 -13.71 -4.32 8.40
CA ASN A 5 -13.72 -3.89 7.00
C ASN A 5 -13.99 -2.39 6.95
N ILE A 6 -13.00 -1.61 6.51
CA ILE A 6 -13.19 -0.20 6.17
C ILE A 6 -14.13 -0.18 4.96
N ALA A 7 -15.36 0.31 5.14
CA ALA A 7 -16.32 0.45 4.05
C ALA A 7 -15.86 1.58 3.12
N LEU A 8 -15.50 1.24 1.89
CA LEU A 8 -15.16 2.22 0.86
C LEU A 8 -16.42 2.87 0.30
N TYR A 9 -16.31 4.17 -0.03
CA TYR A 9 -17.45 4.94 -0.52
C TYR A 9 -17.95 4.50 -1.90
N THR A 10 -17.05 3.97 -2.74
CA THR A 10 -17.38 3.50 -4.09
C THR A 10 -16.63 2.22 -4.40
N GLU A 11 -17.28 1.33 -5.13
CA GLU A 11 -16.64 0.17 -5.74
C GLU A 11 -15.71 0.59 -6.88
N SER A 12 -14.79 -0.29 -7.26
CA SER A 12 -13.95 -0.11 -8.45
C SER A 12 -14.81 -0.18 -9.71
N SER A 13 -14.60 0.73 -10.65
CA SER A 13 -15.43 0.78 -11.86
C SER A 13 -15.10 -0.37 -12.82
N ALA A 14 -16.08 -0.77 -13.63
CA ALA A 14 -15.86 -1.71 -14.72
C ALA A 14 -14.80 -1.21 -15.71
N GLN A 15 -14.69 0.11 -15.90
CA GLN A 15 -13.65 0.72 -16.74
C GLN A 15 -12.24 0.45 -16.20
N TRP A 16 -12.04 0.54 -14.88
CA TRP A 16 -10.76 0.21 -14.26
C TRP A 16 -10.41 -1.27 -14.48
N LEU A 17 -11.38 -2.17 -14.25
CA LEU A 17 -11.18 -3.60 -14.48
C LEU A 17 -10.80 -3.90 -15.94
N ASN A 18 -11.53 -3.30 -16.89
CA ASN A 18 -11.23 -3.46 -18.31
C ASN A 18 -9.82 -2.96 -18.67
N ALA A 19 -9.37 -1.86 -18.06
CA ALA A 19 -8.02 -1.34 -18.27
C ALA A 19 -6.96 -2.34 -17.76
N VAL A 20 -7.13 -2.89 -16.55
CA VAL A 20 -6.22 -3.92 -16.00
C VAL A 20 -6.19 -5.17 -16.89
N LEU A 21 -7.33 -5.66 -17.35
CA LEU A 21 -7.41 -6.83 -18.21
C LEU A 21 -6.81 -6.61 -19.60
N SER A 22 -6.80 -5.36 -20.08
CA SER A 22 -6.22 -5.02 -21.39
C SER A 22 -4.68 -4.98 -21.39
N ASP A 23 -4.05 -4.75 -20.24
CA ASP A 23 -2.60 -4.72 -20.08
C ASP A 23 -2.17 -5.18 -18.68
N MET A 24 -2.12 -6.51 -18.52
CA MET A 24 -1.75 -7.13 -17.25
C MET A 24 -0.28 -6.91 -16.89
N ASP A 25 0.60 -6.69 -17.87
CA ASP A 25 2.03 -6.54 -17.61
C ASP A 25 2.33 -5.19 -16.96
N VAL A 26 1.69 -4.11 -17.43
CA VAL A 26 1.75 -2.80 -16.78
C VAL A 26 1.17 -2.86 -15.37
N PHE A 27 0.05 -3.57 -15.18
CA PHE A 27 -0.56 -3.75 -13.87
C PHE A 27 0.37 -4.49 -12.90
N LEU A 28 0.98 -5.60 -13.31
CA LEU A 28 1.89 -6.38 -12.46
C LEU A 28 3.10 -5.54 -11.99
N LEU A 29 3.69 -4.74 -12.89
CA LEU A 29 4.82 -3.87 -12.57
C LEU A 29 4.42 -2.79 -11.55
N ASP A 30 3.25 -2.16 -11.71
CA ASP A 30 2.75 -1.16 -10.76
C ASP A 30 2.38 -1.79 -9.41
N HIS A 31 1.69 -2.92 -9.44
CA HIS A 31 1.28 -3.66 -8.24
C HIS A 31 2.50 -4.08 -7.42
N ALA A 32 3.54 -4.65 -8.04
CA ALA A 32 4.79 -4.97 -7.34
C ALA A 32 5.44 -3.74 -6.69
N ALA A 33 5.43 -2.59 -7.38
CA ALA A 33 5.92 -1.36 -6.78
C ALA A 33 5.08 -0.92 -5.58
N ASN A 34 3.75 -1.10 -5.64
CA ASN A 34 2.83 -0.78 -4.55
C ASN A 34 3.07 -1.66 -3.32
N GLU A 35 3.22 -2.97 -3.47
CA GLU A 35 3.54 -3.89 -2.37
C GLU A 35 4.86 -3.53 -1.67
N LYS A 36 5.92 -3.29 -2.45
CA LYS A 36 7.22 -2.85 -1.93
C LYS A 36 7.11 -1.53 -1.15
N LYS A 37 6.33 -0.57 -1.67
CA LYS A 37 6.09 0.72 -1.01
C LYS A 37 5.27 0.55 0.27
N ALA A 38 4.27 -0.34 0.28
CA ALA A 38 3.44 -0.62 1.46
C ALA A 38 4.28 -1.17 2.62
N SER A 39 5.14 -2.15 2.34
CA SER A 39 6.13 -2.65 3.30
C SER A 39 7.03 -1.53 3.85
N GLY A 40 7.60 -0.70 2.98
CA GLY A 40 8.41 0.45 3.40
C GLY A 40 7.65 1.49 4.24
N VAL A 41 6.37 1.73 3.97
CA VAL A 41 5.52 2.62 4.77
C VAL A 41 5.27 2.06 6.16
N ALA A 42 5.03 0.74 6.28
CA ALA A 42 4.85 0.08 7.58
C ALA A 42 6.12 0.21 8.44
N LEU A 43 7.29 -0.10 7.87
CA LEU A 43 8.58 0.07 8.57
C LEU A 43 8.84 1.53 8.96
N ASN A 44 8.53 2.49 8.09
CA ASN A 44 8.67 3.90 8.41
C ASN A 44 7.76 4.31 9.59
N LEU A 45 6.55 3.76 9.66
CA LEU A 45 5.63 4.06 10.75
C LEU A 45 6.11 3.47 12.09
N ALA A 46 6.62 2.23 12.08
CA ALA A 46 7.23 1.62 13.26
C ALA A 46 8.44 2.42 13.78
N ALA A 47 9.33 2.83 12.88
CA ALA A 47 10.52 3.61 13.24
C ALA A 47 10.17 5.01 13.77
N HIS A 48 9.06 5.60 13.32
CA HIS A 48 8.64 6.94 13.74
C HIS A 48 7.94 6.96 15.11
N TYR A 49 7.35 5.85 15.55
CA TYR A 49 6.62 5.73 16.82
C TYR A 49 7.16 4.56 17.67
N PRO A 50 8.44 4.56 18.05
CA PRO A 50 9.08 3.44 18.75
C PRO A 50 8.53 3.19 20.16
N ASP A 51 7.87 4.20 20.75
CA ASP A 51 7.21 4.13 22.05
C ASP A 51 5.88 3.36 22.03
N LYS A 52 5.36 3.03 20.84
CA LYS A 52 4.06 2.36 20.65
C LYS A 52 4.26 0.89 20.31
N TYR A 53 4.60 0.08 21.31
CA TYR A 53 4.96 -1.33 21.12
C TYR A 53 3.95 -2.13 20.29
N ASP A 54 2.64 -1.99 20.54
CA ASP A 54 1.61 -2.69 19.78
C ASP A 54 1.57 -2.27 18.30
N LEU A 55 1.77 -0.98 18.03
CA LEU A 55 1.88 -0.46 16.66
C LEU A 55 3.14 -0.99 15.98
N VAL A 56 4.28 -0.99 16.68
CA VAL A 56 5.55 -1.49 16.15
C VAL A 56 5.40 -2.96 15.76
N ALA A 57 4.84 -3.80 16.64
CA ALA A 57 4.59 -5.21 16.35
C ALA A 57 3.69 -5.37 15.12
N ALA A 58 2.54 -4.68 15.09
CA ALA A 58 1.61 -4.75 13.96
C ALA A 58 2.23 -4.29 12.64
N MET A 59 3.08 -3.27 12.66
CA MET A 59 3.75 -2.76 11.45
C MET A 59 4.91 -3.64 10.98
N ILE A 60 5.58 -4.36 11.88
CA ILE A 60 6.55 -5.39 11.49
C ILE A 60 5.83 -6.53 10.76
N ASP A 61 4.74 -7.04 11.35
CA ASP A 61 3.95 -8.12 10.75
C ASP A 61 3.43 -7.71 9.37
N LEU A 62 2.81 -6.52 9.27
CA LEU A 62 2.33 -5.96 8.00
C LEU A 62 3.47 -5.82 6.99
N SER A 63 4.64 -5.31 7.39
CA SER A 63 5.77 -5.19 6.47
C SER A 63 6.22 -6.53 5.91
N ILE A 64 6.19 -7.59 6.71
CA ILE A 64 6.58 -8.94 6.28
C ILE A 64 5.55 -9.50 5.31
N GLU A 65 4.26 -9.28 5.59
CA GLU A 65 3.14 -9.66 4.72
C GLU A 65 3.25 -9.01 3.34
N GLU A 66 3.38 -7.68 3.27
CA GLU A 66 3.46 -6.98 1.97
C GLU A 66 4.75 -7.30 1.22
N LEU A 67 5.86 -7.56 1.93
CA LEU A 67 7.09 -8.02 1.28
C LEU A 67 6.93 -9.44 0.71
N SER A 68 6.11 -10.28 1.35
CA SER A 68 5.72 -11.57 0.82
C SER A 68 4.86 -11.41 -0.44
N HIS A 69 3.88 -10.51 -0.45
CA HIS A 69 3.08 -10.18 -1.64
C HIS A 69 3.97 -9.70 -2.80
N TYR A 70 4.86 -8.73 -2.53
CA TYR A 70 5.84 -8.27 -3.52
C TYR A 70 6.65 -9.43 -4.13
N ARG A 71 7.13 -10.35 -3.29
CA ARG A 71 7.90 -11.51 -3.75
C ARG A 71 7.08 -12.39 -4.69
N GLU A 72 5.81 -12.63 -4.41
CA GLU A 72 4.94 -13.44 -5.27
C GLU A 72 4.67 -12.75 -6.62
N VAL A 73 4.35 -11.44 -6.62
CA VAL A 73 4.16 -10.69 -7.87
C VAL A 73 5.46 -10.63 -8.67
N PHE A 74 6.61 -10.50 -8.00
CA PHE A 74 7.91 -10.49 -8.67
C PHE A 74 8.24 -11.81 -9.38
N LYS A 75 7.76 -12.96 -8.87
CA LYS A 75 7.91 -14.24 -9.58
C LYS A 75 7.20 -14.19 -10.93
N LEU A 76 5.97 -13.67 -10.97
CA LEU A 76 5.19 -13.51 -12.21
C LEU A 76 5.87 -12.56 -13.19
N ILE A 77 6.39 -11.42 -12.70
CA ILE A 77 7.16 -10.46 -13.51
C ILE A 77 8.37 -11.14 -14.16
N ARG A 78 9.11 -11.94 -13.38
CA ARG A 78 10.29 -12.67 -13.87
C ARG A 78 9.92 -13.74 -14.90
N GLU A 79 8.86 -14.52 -14.65
CA GLU A 79 8.36 -15.53 -15.58
C GLU A 79 7.94 -14.92 -16.92
N ARG A 80 7.38 -13.70 -16.88
CA ARG A 80 6.99 -12.91 -18.06
C ARG A 80 8.14 -12.11 -18.68
N GLN A 81 9.35 -12.19 -18.11
CA GLN A 81 10.54 -11.47 -18.58
C GLN A 81 10.35 -9.95 -18.67
N LEU A 82 9.54 -9.37 -17.78
CA LEU A 82 9.26 -7.94 -17.78
C LEU A 82 10.44 -7.17 -17.14
N PRO A 83 10.90 -6.07 -17.76
CA PRO A 83 12.00 -5.29 -17.22
C PRO A 83 11.55 -4.52 -15.96
N PRO A 84 12.31 -4.58 -14.85
CA PRO A 84 12.05 -3.76 -13.67
C PRO A 84 11.98 -2.28 -14.03
N GLN A 85 10.96 -1.59 -13.52
CA GLN A 85 10.75 -0.17 -13.75
C GLN A 85 11.27 0.67 -12.58
N PRO A 86 11.74 1.90 -12.82
CA PRO A 86 12.04 2.85 -11.75
C PRO A 86 10.77 3.16 -10.93
N ASP A 87 10.96 3.43 -9.64
CA ASP A 87 9.86 3.84 -8.77
C ASP A 87 9.21 5.13 -9.27
N ARG A 88 7.88 5.12 -9.36
CA ARG A 88 7.08 6.28 -9.75
C ARG A 88 6.27 6.78 -8.56
N LYS A 89 6.04 8.10 -8.55
CA LYS A 89 5.16 8.73 -7.58
C LYS A 89 3.72 8.31 -7.86
N ASP A 90 3.07 7.76 -6.85
CA ASP A 90 1.66 7.41 -6.91
C ASP A 90 0.81 8.67 -6.70
N ALA A 91 0.02 9.04 -7.71
CA ALA A 91 -0.80 10.25 -7.66
C ALA A 91 -1.94 10.15 -6.63
N TYR A 92 -2.52 8.96 -6.44
CA TYR A 92 -3.61 8.70 -5.49
C TYR A 92 -3.09 8.81 -4.05
N VAL A 93 -2.02 8.08 -3.73
CA VAL A 93 -1.41 8.11 -2.40
C VAL A 93 -0.91 9.52 -2.05
N ASN A 94 -0.29 10.22 -3.01
CA ASN A 94 0.21 11.58 -2.76
C ASN A 94 -0.91 12.60 -2.58
N GLN A 95 -2.07 12.43 -3.21
CA GLN A 95 -3.23 13.28 -2.96
C GLN A 95 -3.78 13.05 -1.55
N LEU A 96 -3.91 11.80 -1.11
CA LEU A 96 -4.35 11.48 0.25
C LEU A 96 -3.38 12.03 1.31
N ARG A 97 -2.07 11.90 1.10
CA ARG A 97 -1.05 12.43 2.02
C ARG A 97 -1.13 13.94 2.23
N LYS A 98 -1.66 14.71 1.27
CA LYS A 98 -1.87 16.17 1.44
C LYS A 98 -2.97 16.50 2.45
N LEU A 99 -3.85 15.54 2.78
CA LEU A 99 -4.93 15.72 3.75
C LEU A 99 -4.47 15.52 5.21
N ILE A 100 -3.24 15.05 5.42
CA ILE A 100 -2.69 14.81 6.77
C ILE A 100 -2.45 16.15 7.47
N ARG A 101 -3.10 16.33 8.63
CA ARG A 101 -2.86 17.47 9.52
C ARG A 101 -1.51 17.35 10.19
N LYS A 102 -0.77 18.45 10.34
CA LYS A 102 0.64 18.44 10.78
C LYS A 102 0.83 18.49 12.31
N ASP A 103 -0.25 18.65 13.04
CA ASP A 103 -0.35 18.69 14.49
C ASP A 103 -0.23 17.26 15.07
N SER A 104 0.60 17.06 16.09
CA SER A 104 1.13 15.73 16.50
C SER A 104 0.09 14.61 16.68
N ARG A 105 -0.98 14.84 17.47
CA ARG A 105 -2.00 13.80 17.72
C ARG A 105 -2.87 13.53 16.48
N PRO A 106 -3.44 14.57 15.81
CA PRO A 106 -4.11 14.40 14.52
C PRO A 106 -3.23 13.76 13.43
N TYR A 107 -1.94 14.12 13.37
CA TYR A 107 -0.98 13.59 12.40
C TYR A 107 -0.84 12.06 12.49
N PHE A 108 -0.72 11.53 13.70
CA PHE A 108 -0.66 10.07 13.90
C PHE A 108 -1.93 9.37 13.41
N LEU A 109 -3.10 9.87 13.83
CA LEU A 109 -4.38 9.28 13.45
C LEU A 109 -4.65 9.39 11.95
N ASP A 110 -4.34 10.52 11.33
CA ASP A 110 -4.52 10.75 9.89
C ASP A 110 -3.64 9.79 9.08
N ARG A 111 -2.40 9.53 9.53
CA ARG A 111 -1.52 8.53 8.90
C ARG A 111 -2.11 7.12 8.97
N LEU A 112 -2.65 6.71 10.12
CA LEU A 112 -3.29 5.40 10.28
C LEU A 112 -4.55 5.28 9.41
N LEU A 113 -5.39 6.31 9.40
CA LEU A 113 -6.61 6.33 8.59
C LEU A 113 -6.31 6.26 7.10
N ILE A 114 -5.34 7.04 6.62
CA ILE A 114 -4.93 7.02 5.22
C ILE A 114 -4.30 5.68 4.84
N ALA A 115 -3.45 5.11 5.70
CA ALA A 115 -2.90 3.77 5.48
C ALA A 115 -4.02 2.72 5.38
N GLY A 116 -5.02 2.79 6.27
CA GLY A 116 -6.19 1.92 6.22
C GLY A 116 -7.03 2.07 4.94
N ILE A 117 -7.26 3.31 4.47
CA ILE A 117 -7.98 3.56 3.20
C ILE A 117 -7.21 3.01 2.00
N ILE A 118 -5.88 3.18 1.99
CA ILE A 118 -5.02 2.65 0.91
C ILE A 118 -5.05 1.12 0.91
N SER A 119 -4.89 0.50 2.08
CA SER A 119 -4.93 -0.97 2.23
C SER A 119 -6.30 -1.54 1.87
N ALA A 120 -7.40 -0.89 2.26
CA ALA A 120 -8.74 -1.35 1.92
C ALA A 120 -9.06 -1.25 0.41
N ARG A 121 -8.38 -0.35 -0.31
CA ARG A 121 -8.55 -0.15 -1.76
C ARG A 121 -7.63 -1.04 -2.60
N GLY A 122 -6.44 -1.36 -2.09
CA GLY A 122 -5.48 -2.26 -2.74
C GLY A 122 -6.05 -3.66 -2.92
#